data_AF-A0A0F9KF50-F1
#
_entry.id   AF-A0A0F9KF50-F1
#
_cell.length_a   1.000
_cell.length_b   1.000
_cell.length_c   1.000
_cell.angle_alpha   90.00
_cell.angle_beta   90.00
_cell.angle_gamma   90.00
#
_symmetry.space_group_name_H-M   'P 1'
#
loop_
_entity.id
_entity.type
_entity.pdbx_description
1 polymer ?
#
loop_
_entity_poly.entity_id
_entity_poly.type
_entity_poly.pdbx_seq_one_letter_code
_entity_poly.pdbx_strand_id
1 'polypeptide(L)'
;MNENNKTRGHAVRGEQLIDIYQARLDVPSPWTVISDQVMGGVSSSALQQDDRHSSPCTCLTGRTSLENNGGFVQMKLDIEPGWLRADYQGLFIELCGTAHDYNLHVKTNQLDKPWQSFRCTLPVQPQWTRFIVPYERLRAHRTDAQLQPADIKSVAVVAIGSEFNVDVCVRRFGFFLESETGSATP
;
A
#
# COMPACT_ATOMS: atom_id res chain seq x y z
N MET A 1 -21.70 -11.79 11.56
CA MET A 1 -21.10 -10.46 11.83
C MET A 1 -20.61 -9.95 10.49
N ASN A 2 -21.41 -9.11 9.81
CA ASN A 2 -21.11 -8.68 8.45
C ASN A 2 -20.04 -7.60 8.53
N GLU A 3 -18.80 -7.93 8.16
CA GLU A 3 -17.77 -6.94 7.94
C GLU A 3 -18.20 -6.07 6.76
N ASN A 4 -18.81 -4.91 7.04
CA ASN A 4 -19.09 -3.88 6.04
C ASN A 4 -17.77 -3.20 5.64
N ASN A 5 -16.89 -3.93 4.96
CA ASN A 5 -15.66 -3.38 4.41
C ASN A 5 -15.99 -2.57 3.14
N LYS A 6 -15.73 -1.27 3.16
CA LYS A 6 -15.95 -0.43 1.98
C LYS A 6 -14.93 -0.81 0.91
N THR A 7 -15.38 -1.07 -0.31
CA THR A 7 -14.45 -1.33 -1.43
C THR A 7 -14.37 -0.10 -2.34
N ARG A 8 -13.14 0.31 -2.69
CA ARG A 8 -12.84 1.33 -3.70
C ARG A 8 -12.06 0.70 -4.85
N GLY A 9 -12.62 0.78 -6.04
CA GLY A 9 -12.12 0.10 -7.23
C GLY A 9 -13.22 -0.78 -7.85
N HIS A 10 -12.88 -1.62 -8.82
CA HIS A 10 -13.84 -2.57 -9.37
C HIS A 10 -14.11 -3.69 -8.36
N ALA A 11 -15.25 -4.37 -8.50
CA ALA A 11 -15.59 -5.48 -7.64
C ALA A 11 -14.74 -6.71 -7.97
N VAL A 12 -14.05 -7.24 -6.96
CA VAL A 12 -13.28 -8.49 -7.04
C VAL A 12 -13.85 -9.44 -6.00
N ARG A 13 -14.13 -10.68 -6.38
CA ARG A 13 -14.65 -11.69 -5.44
C ARG A 13 -13.57 -12.07 -4.43
N GLY A 14 -13.98 -12.43 -3.22
CA GLY A 14 -13.04 -12.79 -2.14
C GLY A 14 -12.07 -13.90 -2.51
N GLU A 15 -12.53 -14.89 -3.29
CA GLU A 15 -11.73 -16.03 -3.79
C GLU A 15 -10.62 -15.63 -4.76
N GLN A 16 -10.74 -14.45 -5.38
CA GLN A 16 -9.75 -13.93 -6.32
C GLN A 16 -8.73 -13.03 -5.64
N LEU A 17 -8.88 -12.77 -4.34
CA LEU A 17 -7.93 -12.04 -3.52
C LEU A 17 -6.92 -13.04 -2.95
N ILE A 18 -5.66 -12.91 -3.36
CA ILE A 18 -4.57 -13.74 -2.87
C ILE A 18 -3.78 -12.93 -1.84
N ASP A 19 -4.00 -13.21 -0.56
CA ASP A 19 -3.30 -12.56 0.54
C ASP A 19 -1.81 -12.95 0.54
N ILE A 20 -0.96 -11.93 0.57
CA ILE A 20 0.49 -12.06 0.85
C ILE A 20 0.76 -11.68 2.30
N TYR A 21 -0.03 -10.75 2.83
CA TYR A 21 0.05 -10.30 4.20
C TYR A 21 -1.34 -10.20 4.81
N GLN A 22 -1.49 -10.80 5.99
CA GLN A 22 -2.62 -10.60 6.88
C GLN A 22 -2.08 -10.36 8.28
N ALA A 23 -2.48 -9.25 8.89
CA ALA A 23 -2.04 -8.87 10.22
C ALA A 23 -2.53 -9.88 11.27
N ARG A 24 -1.66 -10.17 12.24
CA ARG A 24 -1.95 -11.01 13.41
C ARG A 24 -1.23 -10.42 14.61
N LEU A 25 -1.85 -10.37 15.79
CA LEU A 25 -1.26 -9.72 16.97
C LEU A 25 -0.09 -10.50 17.60
N ASP A 26 -0.02 -11.79 17.33
CA ASP A 26 0.94 -12.75 17.89
C ASP A 26 2.14 -13.03 16.96
N VAL A 27 2.13 -12.50 15.74
CA VAL A 27 3.18 -12.68 14.75
C VAL A 27 3.78 -11.32 14.39
N PRO A 28 5.10 -11.12 14.50
CA PRO A 28 5.74 -9.87 14.09
C PRO A 28 5.38 -9.46 12.67
N SER A 29 5.08 -8.18 12.48
CA SER A 29 4.78 -7.64 11.16
C SER A 29 6.04 -7.59 10.28
N PRO A 30 5.97 -8.03 9.00
CA PRO A 30 7.08 -7.89 8.05
C PRO A 30 7.19 -6.48 7.47
N TRP A 31 6.24 -5.58 7.78
CA TRP A 31 6.32 -4.19 7.38
C TRP A 31 7.45 -3.49 8.13
N THR A 32 8.16 -2.61 7.43
CA THR A 32 9.28 -1.84 7.97
C THR A 32 9.02 -0.35 7.82
N VAL A 33 9.48 0.45 8.79
CA VAL A 33 9.32 1.91 8.75
C VAL A 33 10.54 2.58 8.12
N ILE A 34 10.30 3.59 7.28
CA ILE A 34 11.33 4.43 6.68
C ILE A 34 10.84 5.89 6.74
N SER A 35 11.71 6.81 7.11
CA SER A 35 11.43 8.25 7.15
C SER A 35 12.52 9.06 6.43
N ASP A 36 12.25 10.35 6.25
CA ASP A 36 13.18 11.34 5.70
C ASP A 36 14.41 11.65 6.57
N GLN A 37 14.53 11.08 7.77
CA GLN A 37 15.62 11.35 8.71
C GLN A 37 17.01 11.06 8.11
N VAL A 38 17.11 10.08 7.21
CA VAL A 38 18.35 9.76 6.49
C VAL A 38 18.82 10.93 5.62
N MET A 39 17.91 11.79 5.18
CA MET A 39 18.18 12.98 4.37
C MET A 39 18.21 14.27 5.22
N GLY A 40 18.22 14.17 6.55
CA GLY A 40 18.19 15.32 7.46
C GLY A 40 16.79 15.89 7.73
N GLY A 41 15.74 15.19 7.29
CA GLY A 41 14.37 15.52 7.65
C GLY A 41 14.09 15.27 9.13
N VAL A 42 13.03 15.90 9.64
CA VAL A 42 12.64 15.84 11.05
C VAL A 42 11.29 15.16 11.25
N SER A 43 10.82 14.39 10.27
CA SER A 43 9.60 13.61 10.42
C SER A 43 9.80 12.52 11.48
N SER A 44 8.75 12.24 12.24
CA SER A 44 8.74 11.18 13.25
C SER A 44 7.86 10.03 12.78
N SER A 45 8.24 8.81 13.14
CA SER A 45 7.53 7.62 12.69
C SER A 45 7.71 6.44 13.64
N ALA A 46 6.65 5.70 13.88
CA ALA A 46 6.65 4.44 14.58
C ALA A 46 5.76 3.43 13.85
N LEU A 47 6.13 2.16 13.95
CA LEU A 47 5.33 1.05 13.45
C LEU A 47 4.98 0.14 14.62
N GLN A 48 3.70 -0.17 14.77
CA GLN A 48 3.22 -1.01 15.86
C GLN A 48 2.07 -1.90 15.39
N GLN A 49 1.93 -3.06 16.02
CA GLN A 49 0.76 -3.91 15.82
C GLN A 49 -0.32 -3.49 16.80
N ASP A 50 -1.57 -3.48 16.33
CA ASP A 50 -2.71 -2.96 17.07
C ASP A 50 -3.99 -3.69 16.63
N ASP A 51 -5.09 -3.48 17.35
CA ASP A 51 -6.43 -3.91 16.96
C ASP A 51 -7.31 -2.69 16.70
N ARG A 52 -7.74 -2.50 15.44
CA ARG A 52 -8.66 -1.42 15.06
C ARG A 52 -9.97 -1.96 14.58
N HIS A 53 -11.03 -1.54 15.26
CA HIS A 53 -12.40 -2.00 14.98
C HIS A 53 -12.51 -3.53 15.00
N SER A 54 -11.89 -4.18 16.00
CA SER A 54 -11.90 -5.65 16.16
C SER A 54 -11.21 -6.37 14.99
N SER A 55 -10.14 -5.76 14.48
CA SER A 55 -9.31 -6.33 13.41
C SER A 55 -7.84 -6.08 13.73
N PRO A 56 -7.03 -7.14 13.89
CA PRO A 56 -5.58 -7.03 13.95
C PRO A 56 -5.04 -6.24 12.76
N CYS A 57 -4.09 -5.36 13.01
CA CYS A 57 -3.49 -4.52 11.99
C CYS A 57 -2.05 -4.11 12.37
N THR A 58 -1.30 -3.64 11.38
CA THR A 58 -0.04 -2.92 11.59
C THR A 58 -0.25 -1.46 11.26
N CYS A 59 0.11 -0.59 12.19
CA CYS A 59 -0.15 0.83 12.16
C CYS A 59 1.14 1.62 12.06
N LEU A 60 1.19 2.50 11.06
CA LEU A 60 2.16 3.56 10.92
C LEU A 60 1.61 4.81 11.58
N THR A 61 2.30 5.29 12.62
CA THR A 61 1.98 6.55 13.30
C THR A 61 3.16 7.49 13.24
N GLY A 62 2.92 8.80 13.32
CA GLY A 62 3.99 9.79 13.27
C GLY A 62 3.52 11.17 12.85
N ARG A 63 4.45 11.96 12.31
CA ARG A 63 4.16 13.27 11.72
C ARG A 63 5.12 13.54 10.57
N THR A 64 4.58 13.99 9.44
CA THR A 64 5.40 14.55 8.36
C THR A 64 5.73 16.00 8.66
N SER A 65 6.98 16.42 8.42
CA SER A 65 7.40 17.83 8.45
C SER A 65 7.87 18.24 7.06
N LEU A 66 7.62 19.48 6.65
CA LEU A 66 8.16 20.03 5.39
C LEU A 66 9.50 20.77 5.58
N GLU A 67 9.96 20.88 6.83
CA GLU A 67 11.27 21.43 7.16
C GLU A 67 12.39 20.61 6.49
N ASN A 68 13.49 21.27 6.11
CA ASN A 68 14.65 20.66 5.43
C ASN A 68 14.36 20.06 4.04
N ASN A 69 13.59 20.78 3.22
CA ASN A 69 13.29 20.49 1.81
C ASN A 69 12.26 19.38 1.57
N GLY A 70 11.26 19.31 2.44
CA GLY A 70 10.14 18.37 2.38
C GLY A 70 10.25 17.26 3.41
N GLY A 71 9.29 16.35 3.40
CA GLY A 71 9.35 15.21 4.28
C GLY A 71 8.37 14.10 3.95
N PHE A 72 8.70 12.91 4.45
CA PHE A 72 7.90 11.72 4.26
C PHE A 72 8.10 10.71 5.38
N VAL A 73 7.05 9.93 5.57
CA VAL A 73 7.05 8.73 6.41
C VAL A 73 6.40 7.62 5.61
N GLN A 74 6.97 6.42 5.62
CA GLN A 74 6.39 5.26 4.94
C GLN A 74 6.53 3.98 5.75
N MET A 75 5.58 3.08 5.53
CA MET A 75 5.73 1.67 5.87
C MET A 75 5.89 0.87 4.57
N LYS A 76 6.91 0.03 4.50
CA LYS A 76 7.31 -0.74 3.32
C LYS A 76 7.20 -2.23 3.60
N LEU A 77 6.65 -2.97 2.63
CA LEU A 77 6.68 -4.41 2.55
C LEU A 77 7.53 -4.83 1.35
N ASP A 78 8.55 -5.65 1.59
CA ASP A 78 9.31 -6.28 0.51
C ASP A 78 8.52 -7.46 -0.07
N ILE A 79 8.62 -7.64 -1.39
CA ILE A 79 7.88 -8.64 -2.14
C ILE A 79 8.88 -9.66 -2.69
N GLU A 80 8.74 -10.90 -2.25
CA GLU A 80 9.57 -12.00 -2.74
C GLU A 80 9.17 -12.38 -4.17
N PRO A 81 10.13 -12.67 -5.08
CA PRO A 81 9.83 -13.07 -6.46
C PRO A 81 8.86 -14.26 -6.56
N GLY A 82 8.92 -15.18 -5.60
CA GLY A 82 8.03 -16.36 -5.55
C GLY A 82 6.56 -16.04 -5.26
N TRP A 83 6.23 -14.83 -4.84
CA TRP A 83 4.85 -14.37 -4.66
C TRP A 83 4.23 -13.80 -5.93
N LEU A 84 5.03 -13.52 -6.95
CA LEU A 84 4.56 -12.91 -8.17
C LEU A 84 4.09 -13.97 -9.17
N ARG A 85 2.96 -13.69 -9.80
CA ARG A 85 2.39 -14.52 -10.87
C ARG A 85 1.94 -13.66 -12.03
N ALA A 86 2.02 -14.22 -13.22
CA ALA A 86 1.68 -13.54 -14.47
C ALA A 86 0.17 -13.30 -14.64
N ASP A 87 -0.69 -14.03 -13.92
CA ASP A 87 -2.15 -13.95 -14.00
C ASP A 87 -2.77 -12.96 -13.00
N TYR A 88 -1.96 -12.29 -12.20
CA TYR A 88 -2.41 -11.18 -11.38
C TYR A 88 -2.66 -9.94 -12.22
N GLN A 89 -3.73 -9.22 -11.92
CA GLN A 89 -4.12 -7.98 -12.61
C GLN A 89 -3.85 -6.72 -11.79
N GLY A 90 -3.41 -6.90 -10.55
CA GLY A 90 -3.11 -5.79 -9.67
C GLY A 90 -2.96 -6.19 -8.22
N LEU A 91 -3.02 -5.17 -7.38
CA LEU A 91 -2.81 -5.25 -5.94
C LEU A 91 -4.13 -4.93 -5.22
N PHE A 92 -4.30 -5.49 -4.03
CA PHE A 92 -5.25 -4.94 -3.08
C PHE A 92 -4.58 -4.62 -1.76
N ILE A 93 -5.11 -3.62 -1.08
CA ILE A 93 -4.68 -3.25 0.26
C ILE A 93 -5.88 -2.78 1.08
N GLU A 94 -5.97 -3.23 2.32
CA GLU A 94 -7.02 -2.80 3.26
C GLU A 94 -6.45 -1.84 4.28
N LEU A 95 -6.90 -0.60 4.23
CA LEU A 95 -6.41 0.50 5.06
C LEU A 95 -7.51 1.11 5.93
N CYS A 96 -7.14 1.57 7.12
CA CYS A 96 -7.95 2.37 8.03
C CYS A 96 -7.05 3.37 8.76
N GLY A 97 -7.49 4.60 8.95
CA GLY A 97 -6.68 5.63 9.60
C GLY A 97 -7.32 7.00 9.59
N THR A 98 -6.58 8.01 10.03
CA THR A 98 -7.02 9.41 9.94
C THR A 98 -7.28 9.78 8.48
N ALA A 99 -8.37 10.51 8.23
CA ALA A 99 -8.78 10.90 6.89
C ALA A 99 -7.71 11.79 6.23
N HIS A 100 -6.97 11.22 5.29
CA HIS A 100 -5.94 11.90 4.52
C HIS A 100 -5.62 11.09 3.27
N ASP A 101 -5.04 11.73 2.27
CA ASP A 101 -4.48 11.05 1.11
C ASP A 101 -3.12 10.45 1.46
N TYR A 102 -2.96 9.16 1.17
CA TYR A 102 -1.70 8.43 1.25
C TYR A 102 -1.32 7.94 -0.14
N ASN A 103 -0.04 7.79 -0.43
CA ASN A 103 0.41 7.24 -1.70
C ASN A 103 0.77 5.76 -1.53
N LEU A 104 0.23 4.89 -2.38
CA LEU A 104 0.77 3.56 -2.58
C LEU A 104 1.92 3.66 -3.58
N HIS A 105 3.13 3.38 -3.14
CA HIS A 105 4.31 3.28 -3.98
C HIS A 105 4.63 1.82 -4.27
N VAL A 106 4.94 1.51 -5.51
CA VAL A 106 5.41 0.22 -5.99
C VAL A 106 6.78 0.45 -6.63
N LYS A 107 7.76 -0.37 -6.23
CA LYS A 107 9.08 -0.38 -6.86
C LYS A 107 9.30 -1.71 -7.58
N THR A 108 9.93 -1.63 -8.74
CA THR A 108 10.38 -2.79 -9.50
C THR A 108 11.91 -2.84 -9.57
N ASN A 109 12.45 -3.95 -10.06
CA ASN A 109 13.89 -4.14 -10.25
C ASN A 109 14.51 -3.12 -11.20
N GLN A 110 13.77 -2.64 -12.20
CA GLN A 110 14.25 -1.65 -13.18
C GLN A 110 14.40 -0.22 -12.62
N LEU A 111 13.95 0.04 -11.38
CA LEU A 111 14.04 1.36 -10.75
C LEU A 111 15.30 1.43 -9.89
N ASP A 112 16.29 2.18 -10.39
CA ASP A 112 17.61 2.33 -9.77
C ASP A 112 17.69 3.50 -8.79
N LYS A 113 16.81 4.49 -8.90
CA LYS A 113 16.87 5.71 -8.07
C LYS A 113 15.86 5.67 -6.92
N PRO A 114 16.23 6.15 -5.71
CA PRO A 114 15.36 6.07 -4.55
C PRO A 114 14.05 6.87 -4.68
N TRP A 115 14.05 7.95 -5.48
CA TRP A 115 12.89 8.80 -5.74
C TRP A 115 11.97 8.31 -6.87
N GLN A 116 12.33 7.23 -7.56
CA GLN A 116 11.51 6.61 -8.59
C GLN A 116 10.51 5.64 -7.99
N SER A 117 9.31 5.62 -8.56
CA SER A 117 8.23 4.72 -8.15
C SER A 117 7.15 4.65 -9.22
N PHE A 118 6.38 3.57 -9.22
CA PHE A 118 5.02 3.58 -9.73
C PHE A 118 4.08 3.87 -8.58
N ARG A 119 3.12 4.80 -8.72
CA ARG A 119 2.30 5.22 -7.58
C ARG A 119 0.83 5.46 -7.89
N CYS A 120 0.01 5.36 -6.86
CA CYS A 120 -1.41 5.71 -6.86
C CYS A 120 -1.79 6.37 -5.53
N THR A 121 -2.68 7.36 -5.55
CA THR A 121 -3.18 8.02 -4.34
C THR A 121 -4.39 7.26 -3.79
N LEU A 122 -4.37 6.97 -2.49
CA LEU A 122 -5.40 6.27 -1.74
C LEU A 122 -6.02 7.24 -0.70
N PRO A 123 -7.29 7.66 -0.88
CA PRO A 123 -8.00 8.48 0.09
C PRO A 123 -8.43 7.63 1.29
N VAL A 124 -7.59 7.55 2.32
CA VAL A 124 -7.84 6.80 3.56
C VAL A 124 -8.91 7.50 4.40
N GLN A 125 -9.66 6.73 5.15
CA GLN A 125 -10.76 7.17 6.00
C GLN A 125 -10.73 6.41 7.34
N PRO A 126 -11.40 6.91 8.40
CA PRO A 126 -11.46 6.26 9.71
C PRO A 126 -12.44 5.08 9.72
N GLN A 127 -12.34 4.23 8.71
CA GLN A 127 -13.07 2.99 8.54
C GLN A 127 -12.30 2.08 7.58
N TRP A 128 -12.34 0.78 7.81
CA TRP A 128 -11.71 -0.19 6.93
C TRP A 128 -12.23 -0.03 5.50
N THR A 129 -11.27 0.20 4.60
CA THR A 129 -11.52 0.34 3.17
C THR A 129 -10.55 -0.56 2.42
N ARG A 130 -11.08 -1.45 1.59
CA ARG A 130 -10.32 -2.20 0.59
C ARG A 130 -10.13 -1.35 -0.65
N PHE A 131 -8.87 -1.12 -1.03
CA PHE A 131 -8.50 -0.50 -2.28
C PHE A 131 -8.09 -1.59 -3.27
N ILE A 132 -8.82 -1.71 -4.36
CA ILE A 132 -8.44 -2.54 -5.51
C ILE A 132 -7.68 -1.64 -6.48
N VAL A 133 -6.42 -1.96 -6.71
CA VAL A 133 -5.48 -1.16 -7.52
C VAL A 133 -4.99 -2.01 -8.69
N PRO A 134 -5.68 -1.96 -9.84
CA PRO A 134 -5.17 -2.53 -11.09
C PRO A 134 -3.81 -1.93 -11.44
N TYR A 135 -2.96 -2.70 -12.11
CA TYR A 135 -1.64 -2.23 -12.54
C TYR A 135 -1.73 -0.95 -13.39
N GLU A 136 -2.79 -0.81 -14.19
CA GLU A 136 -3.05 0.36 -15.05
C GLU A 136 -3.44 1.61 -14.25
N ARG A 137 -3.66 1.52 -12.93
CA ARG A 137 -3.81 2.71 -12.06
C ARG A 137 -2.49 3.21 -11.49
N LEU A 138 -1.43 2.41 -11.55
CA LEU A 138 -0.11 2.83 -11.09
C LEU A 138 0.52 3.73 -12.15
N ARG A 139 0.87 4.95 -11.75
CA ARG A 139 1.48 5.95 -12.64
C ARG A 139 2.98 6.02 -12.39
N ALA A 140 3.77 6.00 -13.45
CA ALA A 140 5.20 6.23 -13.38
C ALA A 140 5.48 7.62 -12.77
N HIS A 141 6.44 7.69 -11.85
CA HIS A 141 6.87 8.93 -11.23
C HIS A 141 8.40 9.06 -11.30
N ARG A 142 8.86 10.15 -11.93
CA ARG A 142 10.28 10.46 -12.17
C ARG A 142 11.04 9.35 -12.92
N THR A 143 10.33 8.63 -13.78
CA THR A 143 10.86 7.57 -14.65
C THR A 143 10.01 7.47 -15.91
N ASP A 144 10.62 7.09 -17.03
CA ASP A 144 9.93 6.80 -18.29
C ASP A 144 9.63 5.29 -18.44
N ALA A 145 10.02 4.49 -17.45
CA ALA A 145 9.85 3.06 -17.47
C ALA A 145 8.38 2.67 -17.31
N GLN A 146 7.98 1.55 -17.92
CA GLN A 146 6.66 0.95 -17.74
C GLN A 146 6.69 -0.10 -16.63
N LEU A 147 5.60 -0.22 -15.89
CA LEU A 147 5.50 -1.20 -14.80
C LEU A 147 5.62 -2.61 -15.37
N GLN A 148 6.58 -3.37 -14.87
CA GLN A 148 6.72 -4.81 -15.11
C GLN A 148 6.26 -5.55 -13.85
N PRO A 149 5.05 -6.16 -13.83
CA PRO A 149 4.53 -6.82 -12.63
C PRO A 149 5.42 -7.94 -12.09
N ALA A 150 6.08 -8.68 -12.98
CA ALA A 150 7.00 -9.75 -12.64
C ALA A 150 8.27 -9.27 -11.91
N ASP A 151 8.54 -7.96 -11.89
CA ASP A 151 9.72 -7.36 -11.28
C ASP A 151 9.40 -6.57 -10.01
N ILE A 152 8.16 -6.62 -9.49
CA ILE A 152 7.79 -5.91 -8.26
C ILE A 152 8.62 -6.44 -7.09
N LYS A 153 9.38 -5.55 -6.45
CA LYS A 153 10.27 -5.90 -5.31
C LYS A 153 9.80 -5.35 -3.98
N SER A 154 8.97 -4.31 -3.98
CA SER A 154 8.44 -3.74 -2.74
C SER A 154 7.20 -2.89 -3.00
N VAL A 155 6.32 -2.84 -2.00
CA VAL A 155 5.22 -1.88 -1.91
C VAL A 155 5.37 -1.03 -0.66
N ALA A 156 4.87 0.20 -0.68
CA ALA A 156 4.87 1.08 0.48
C ALA A 156 3.64 1.96 0.54
N VAL A 157 3.13 2.19 1.75
CA VAL A 157 2.15 3.25 2.03
C VAL A 157 2.93 4.46 2.54
N VAL A 158 2.79 5.59 1.85
CA VAL A 158 3.64 6.77 2.01
C VAL A 158 2.80 7.99 2.33
N ALA A 159 3.09 8.60 3.48
CA ALA A 159 2.69 9.96 3.83
C ALA A 159 3.73 10.94 3.30
N ILE A 160 3.37 11.79 2.34
CA ILE A 160 4.28 12.71 1.66
C ILE A 160 3.52 13.88 1.03
N GLY A 161 4.18 15.02 0.87
CA GLY A 161 3.68 16.17 0.10
C GLY A 161 2.90 17.21 0.91
N SER A 162 2.58 16.91 2.16
CA SER A 162 2.02 17.85 3.13
C SER A 162 2.49 17.50 4.55
N GLU A 163 2.40 18.46 5.45
CA GLU A 163 2.57 18.25 6.89
C GLU A 163 1.24 17.83 7.51
N PHE A 164 1.24 16.69 8.19
CA PHE A 164 0.08 16.19 8.94
C PHE A 164 0.50 15.11 9.94
N ASN A 165 -0.38 14.83 10.90
CA ASN A 165 -0.22 13.69 11.80
C ASN A 165 -0.53 12.41 11.03
N VAL A 166 0.46 11.54 10.92
CA VAL A 166 0.37 10.26 10.22
C VAL A 166 -0.29 9.27 11.16
N ASP A 167 -1.38 8.67 10.68
CA ASP A 167 -2.03 7.55 11.33
C ASP A 167 -2.76 6.72 10.28
N VAL A 168 -2.16 5.60 9.90
CA VAL A 168 -2.70 4.66 8.92
C VAL A 168 -2.30 3.24 9.28
N CYS A 169 -3.26 2.32 9.19
CA CYS A 169 -3.04 0.91 9.46
C CYS A 169 -3.39 0.05 8.26
N VAL A 170 -2.65 -1.04 8.11
CA VAL A 170 -2.89 -2.09 7.13
C VAL A 170 -3.23 -3.39 7.86
N ARG A 171 -4.34 -4.02 7.46
CA ARG A 171 -4.71 -5.36 7.96
C ARG A 171 -4.50 -6.47 6.95
N ARG A 172 -4.62 -6.16 5.65
CA ARG A 172 -4.44 -7.12 4.55
C ARG A 172 -3.78 -6.46 3.36
N PHE A 173 -2.93 -7.21 2.69
CA PHE A 173 -2.32 -6.84 1.42
C PHE A 173 -2.10 -8.08 0.57
N GLY A 174 -2.25 -7.95 -0.73
CA GLY A 174 -1.95 -9.02 -1.67
C GLY A 174 -2.23 -8.64 -3.12
N PHE A 175 -2.40 -9.66 -3.93
CA PHE A 175 -2.70 -9.53 -5.36
C PHE A 175 -4.11 -10.00 -5.67
N PHE A 176 -4.63 -9.62 -6.83
CA PHE A 176 -5.91 -10.17 -7.29
C PHE A 176 -5.83 -10.70 -8.72
N LEU A 177 -6.62 -11.75 -8.95
CA LEU A 177 -6.82 -12.37 -10.25
C LEU A 177 -7.89 -11.64 -11.05
N GLU A 178 -7.85 -11.78 -12.38
CA GLU A 178 -8.93 -11.29 -13.23
C GLU A 178 -10.26 -11.99 -12.91
N SER A 179 -11.34 -11.23 -12.95
CA SER A 179 -12.68 -11.81 -13.06
C SER A 179 -12.85 -12.30 -14.47
N GLU A 180 -13.04 -13.61 -14.67
CA GLU A 180 -13.60 -14.12 -15.91
C GLU A 180 -14.83 -13.28 -16.24
N THR A 181 -14.66 -12.33 -17.15
CA THR A 181 -15.77 -11.59 -17.69
C THR A 181 -16.44 -12.60 -18.59
N GLY A 182 -17.55 -13.16 -18.11
CA GLY A 182 -18.39 -14.04 -18.90
C GLY A 182 -18.52 -13.45 -20.30
N SER A 183 -17.98 -14.16 -21.27
CA SER A 183 -18.00 -13.82 -22.67
C SER A 183 -19.44 -13.60 -23.10
N ALA A 184 -19.88 -12.33 -23.16
CA ALA A 184 -20.99 -11.97 -24.02
C ALA A 184 -20.46 -12.12 -25.44
N THR A 185 -20.77 -13.24 -26.06
CA THR A 185 -20.52 -13.51 -27.48
C THR A 185 -21.86 -13.83 -28.13
N PRO A 186 -22.01 -13.51 -29.42
CA PRO A 186 -22.11 -12.19 -30.02
C PRO A 186 -23.56 -11.71 -30.17
#